data_AF-A0A7S3TBS1-F1
#
_entry.id   AF-A0A7S3TBS1-F1
#
_cell.length_a   1.000
_cell.length_b   1.000
_cell.length_c   1.000
_cell.angle_alpha   90.00
_cell.angle_beta   90.00
_cell.angle_gamma   90.00
#
_symmetry.space_group_name_H-M   'P 1'
#
loop_
_entity.id
_entity.type
_entity.pdbx_description
1 polymer ?
#
loop_
_entity_poly.entity_id
_entity_poly.type
_entity_poly.pdbx_seq_one_letter_code
_entity_poly.pdbx_strand_id
1 'polypeptide(L)'
;MRRKQSKQPLPPPPPPLPPPAPPAGSPRYVACGRTGRCDESDRWAAPSEKHEVRCCSDSRIDGWKKKDGCSVWSESDDDEMGGKCHHNKNFAQASTICEDAGARLCTRAELQGNCARGSGCGHDRDLIWSGTESEAAAPPPPPSASPSPPPSASLPPPSASPAPPP
;
A
#
# COMPACT_ATOMS: atom_id res chain seq x y z
N MET A 1 61.69 42.59 1.39
CA MET A 1 60.55 41.82 1.94
C MET A 1 59.79 41.18 0.79
N ARG A 2 60.13 39.94 0.38
CA ARG A 2 59.44 39.26 -0.73
C ARG A 2 58.32 38.38 -0.15
N ARG A 3 57.06 38.79 -0.34
CA ARG A 3 55.89 37.98 0.01
C ARG A 3 55.88 36.75 -0.89
N LYS A 4 56.18 35.57 -0.34
CA LYS A 4 55.97 34.29 -1.04
C LYS A 4 54.47 34.15 -1.25
N GLN A 5 54.04 34.20 -2.50
CA GLN A 5 52.65 33.94 -2.90
C GLN A 5 52.36 32.46 -2.63
N SER A 6 51.77 32.15 -1.47
CA SER A 6 51.28 30.82 -1.15
C SER A 6 50.20 30.46 -2.16
N LYS A 7 50.54 29.58 -3.10
CA LYS A 7 49.60 28.97 -4.03
C LYS A 7 48.64 28.14 -3.18
N GLN A 8 47.44 28.65 -2.90
CA GLN A 8 46.45 27.87 -2.17
C GLN A 8 46.10 26.63 -3.01
N PRO A 9 46.10 25.42 -2.41
CA PRO A 9 45.58 24.23 -3.07
C PRO A 9 44.13 24.45 -3.46
N LEU A 10 43.77 24.09 -4.69
CA LEU A 10 42.38 24.09 -5.14
C LEU A 10 41.53 23.18 -4.22
N PRO A 11 40.29 23.56 -3.89
CA PRO A 11 39.38 22.69 -3.16
C PRO A 11 39.15 21.38 -3.94
N PRO A 12 38.95 20.24 -3.26
CA PRO A 12 38.62 18.99 -3.93
C PRO A 12 37.32 19.14 -4.73
N PRO A 13 37.18 18.45 -5.88
CA PRO A 13 35.93 18.46 -6.62
C PRO A 13 34.79 17.94 -5.74
N PRO A 14 33.55 18.45 -5.92
CA PRO A 14 32.39 17.90 -5.24
C PRO A 14 32.24 16.41 -5.61
N PRO A 15 31.69 15.57 -4.71
CA PRO A 15 31.41 14.17 -5.03
C PRO A 15 30.54 14.09 -6.29
N PRO A 16 30.70 13.04 -7.12
CA PRO A 16 29.86 12.86 -8.29
C PRO A 16 28.40 12.84 -7.85
N LEU A 17 27.58 13.67 -8.50
CA LEU A 17 26.13 13.65 -8.31
C LEU A 17 25.63 12.22 -8.53
N PRO A 18 24.73 11.68 -7.68
CA PRO A 18 24.15 10.37 -7.92
C PRO A 18 23.50 10.36 -9.32
N PRO A 19 23.61 9.24 -10.06
CA PRO A 19 23.07 9.15 -11.41
C PRO A 19 21.56 9.48 -11.41
N PRO A 20 21.04 10.15 -12.46
CA PRO A 20 19.60 10.31 -12.61
C PRO A 20 18.97 8.92 -12.58
N ALA A 21 17.99 8.73 -11.68
CA ALA A 21 17.28 7.46 -11.55
C ALA A 21 16.73 7.01 -12.92
N PRO A 22 16.74 5.69 -13.22
CA PRO A 22 16.13 5.16 -14.45
C PRO A 22 14.65 5.57 -14.51
N PRO A 23 14.06 5.67 -15.72
CA PRO A 23 12.69 6.16 -15.90
C PRO A 23 11.75 5.37 -15.02
N ALA A 24 11.25 6.08 -14.01
CA ALA A 24 10.38 5.55 -13.00
C ALA A 24 9.13 5.01 -13.70
N GLY A 25 8.86 3.71 -13.51
CA GLY A 25 7.48 3.25 -13.58
C GLY A 25 6.59 4.13 -12.70
N SER A 26 5.28 4.08 -12.90
CA SER A 26 4.33 4.92 -12.18
C SER A 26 4.63 4.93 -10.67
N PRO A 27 4.64 6.12 -10.03
CA PRO A 27 5.01 6.24 -8.64
C PRO A 27 4.10 5.38 -7.77
N ARG A 28 4.67 4.82 -6.71
CA ARG A 28 3.98 3.89 -5.81
C ARG A 28 3.83 4.55 -4.45
N TYR A 29 2.70 4.30 -3.80
CA TYR A 29 2.44 4.92 -2.51
C TYR A 29 3.30 4.26 -1.43
N VAL A 30 3.87 5.07 -0.57
CA VAL A 30 4.51 4.63 0.67
C VAL A 30 3.80 5.29 1.84
N ALA A 31 3.48 4.48 2.84
CA ALA A 31 2.78 4.93 4.03
C ALA A 31 3.61 4.62 5.25
N CYS A 32 3.36 5.35 6.33
CA CYS A 32 3.95 5.03 7.62
C CYS A 32 3.49 3.65 8.10
N GLY A 33 4.42 2.81 8.57
CA GLY A 33 4.12 1.46 9.05
C GLY A 33 3.19 1.43 10.26
N ARG A 34 3.12 2.53 11.03
CA ARG A 34 2.09 2.79 12.03
C ARG A 34 1.80 4.29 12.10
N THR A 35 0.59 4.69 11.72
CA THR A 35 0.18 6.10 11.68
C THR A 35 0.55 6.85 12.96
N GLY A 36 1.23 8.00 12.78
CA GLY A 36 1.67 8.85 13.87
C GLY A 36 2.98 8.41 14.56
N ARG A 37 3.71 7.43 14.01
CA ARG A 37 4.97 6.95 14.60
C ARG A 37 6.21 7.10 13.72
N CYS A 38 6.04 7.45 12.44
CA CYS A 38 7.13 7.75 11.54
C CYS A 38 7.51 9.22 11.62
N ASP A 39 8.80 9.49 11.47
CA ASP A 39 9.35 10.85 11.34
C ASP A 39 9.05 11.43 9.94
N GLU A 40 8.95 10.56 8.93
CA GLU A 40 8.54 10.91 7.57
C GLU A 40 7.03 10.69 7.35
N SER A 41 6.42 11.54 6.53
CA SER A 41 5.00 11.44 6.18
C SER A 41 4.77 10.57 4.95
N ASP A 42 3.56 10.01 4.85
CA ASP A 42 3.12 9.24 3.68
C ASP A 42 3.31 10.05 2.39
N ARG A 43 3.79 9.42 1.32
CA ARG A 43 4.03 10.09 0.03
C ARG A 43 4.02 9.13 -1.14
N TRP A 44 4.05 9.71 -2.34
CA TRP A 44 4.38 8.98 -3.56
C TRP A 44 5.90 8.89 -3.69
N ALA A 45 6.39 7.67 -3.93
CA ALA A 45 7.79 7.36 -4.12
C ALA A 45 8.01 6.72 -5.50
N ALA A 46 9.19 6.92 -6.08
CA ALA A 46 9.56 6.21 -7.29
C ALA A 46 9.68 4.70 -6.98
N PRO A 47 9.22 3.78 -7.84
CA PRO A 47 9.25 2.34 -7.56
C PRO A 47 10.67 1.79 -7.36
N SER A 48 11.70 2.54 -7.74
CA SER A 48 13.12 2.26 -7.51
C SER A 48 13.63 2.71 -6.13
N GLU A 49 12.89 3.54 -5.39
CA GLU A 49 13.21 3.88 -4.00
C GLU A 49 13.19 2.63 -3.12
N LYS A 50 13.79 2.69 -1.95
CA LYS A 50 13.92 1.55 -1.06
C LYS A 50 13.16 1.81 0.22
N HIS A 51 12.24 0.91 0.54
CA HIS A 51 11.35 1.00 1.68
C HIS A 51 11.14 -0.38 2.29
N GLU A 52 10.50 -0.39 3.45
CA GLU A 52 10.24 -1.58 4.22
C GLU A 52 9.02 -2.33 3.65
N VAL A 53 8.94 -3.64 3.88
CA VAL A 53 7.88 -4.47 3.31
C VAL A 53 6.99 -5.03 4.41
N ARG A 54 5.68 -4.90 4.18
CA ARG A 54 4.65 -5.59 4.95
C ARG A 54 3.62 -6.14 3.98
N CYS A 55 3.23 -7.38 4.22
CA CYS A 55 2.28 -8.06 3.36
C CYS A 55 0.94 -8.15 4.06
N CYS A 56 -0.12 -8.04 3.26
CA CYS A 56 -1.50 -8.18 3.67
C CYS A 56 -2.17 -9.28 2.84
N SER A 57 -3.06 -10.04 3.47
CA SER A 57 -3.88 -11.05 2.79
C SER A 57 -5.35 -10.92 3.20
N ASP A 58 -6.26 -11.08 2.23
CA ASP A 58 -7.70 -11.19 2.52
C ASP A 58 -8.04 -12.51 3.21
N SER A 59 -7.22 -13.53 2.97
CA SER A 59 -7.42 -14.87 3.51
C SER A 59 -6.53 -15.08 4.73
N ARG A 60 -6.97 -15.96 5.63
CA ARG A 60 -6.16 -16.34 6.77
C ARG A 60 -4.98 -17.17 6.30
N ILE A 61 -3.77 -16.72 6.64
CA ILE A 61 -2.52 -17.48 6.55
C ILE A 61 -2.13 -17.84 7.99
N ASP A 62 -1.59 -19.04 8.21
CA ASP A 62 -1.17 -19.45 9.55
C ASP A 62 0.01 -18.57 10.02
N GLY A 63 0.11 -18.30 11.33
CA GLY A 63 1.11 -17.35 11.86
C GLY A 63 0.78 -15.85 11.68
N TRP A 64 -0.06 -15.50 10.71
CA TRP A 64 -0.38 -14.10 10.42
C TRP A 64 -1.39 -13.50 11.40
N LYS A 65 -1.36 -12.17 11.55
CA LYS A 65 -2.20 -11.46 12.54
C LYS A 65 -3.22 -10.55 11.85
N LYS A 66 -4.48 -10.64 12.28
CA LYS A 66 -5.54 -9.69 11.94
C LYS A 66 -5.83 -8.78 13.13
N LYS A 67 -5.92 -7.46 12.89
CA LYS A 67 -6.24 -6.47 13.93
C LYS A 67 -7.76 -6.27 14.04
N ASP A 68 -8.24 -5.91 15.24
CA ASP A 68 -9.63 -5.47 15.44
C ASP A 68 -9.98 -4.30 14.51
N GLY A 69 -11.13 -4.42 13.85
CA GLY A 69 -11.61 -3.45 12.86
C GLY A 69 -10.98 -3.58 11.47
N CYS A 70 -10.07 -4.54 11.25
CA CYS A 70 -9.48 -4.83 9.95
C CYS A 70 -9.98 -6.17 9.40
N SER A 71 -10.23 -6.23 8.09
CA SER A 71 -10.64 -7.46 7.40
C SER A 71 -9.44 -8.31 6.95
N VAL A 72 -8.26 -7.69 6.86
CA VAL A 72 -7.04 -8.33 6.34
C VAL A 72 -6.11 -8.84 7.42
N TRP A 73 -5.43 -9.94 7.10
CA TRP A 73 -4.30 -10.49 7.84
C TRP A 73 -3.03 -9.81 7.39
N SER A 74 -2.07 -9.63 8.29
CA SER A 74 -0.82 -8.93 7.98
C SER A 74 0.39 -9.55 8.67
N GLU A 75 1.54 -9.45 8.00
CA GLU A 75 2.80 -10.01 8.46
C GLU A 75 4.04 -9.33 7.78
N SER A 76 5.25 -9.46 8.34
CA SER A 76 6.54 -8.93 7.88
C SER A 76 7.78 -9.86 7.93
N ASP A 77 7.74 -10.99 8.64
CA ASP A 77 8.86 -11.91 8.94
C ASP A 77 8.53 -13.41 8.91
N ASP A 78 7.33 -13.81 8.53
CA ASP A 78 6.85 -15.19 8.53
C ASP A 78 7.66 -16.08 7.58
N ASP A 79 7.66 -17.39 7.86
CA ASP A 79 8.38 -18.39 7.06
C ASP A 79 7.97 -18.36 5.58
N GLU A 80 6.69 -18.11 5.28
CA GLU A 80 6.19 -17.96 3.90
C GLU A 80 6.73 -16.69 3.21
N MET A 81 7.15 -15.68 3.99
CA MET A 81 7.89 -14.52 3.51
C MET A 81 9.41 -14.78 3.51
N GLY A 82 9.85 -16.01 3.73
CA GLY A 82 11.25 -16.40 3.81
C GLY A 82 11.90 -16.08 5.16
N GLY A 83 11.11 -16.03 6.24
CA GLY A 83 11.56 -16.08 7.64
C GLY A 83 12.40 -14.91 8.11
N LYS A 84 12.28 -13.74 7.47
CA LYS A 84 13.13 -12.58 7.75
C LYS A 84 12.44 -11.26 7.46
N CYS A 85 12.89 -10.22 8.16
CA CYS A 85 12.49 -8.85 7.92
C CYS A 85 13.04 -8.31 6.60
N HIS A 86 12.14 -7.79 5.77
CA HIS A 86 12.48 -7.29 4.44
C HIS A 86 12.67 -5.79 4.45
N HIS A 87 13.92 -5.42 4.77
CA HIS A 87 14.35 -4.02 4.76
C HIS A 87 14.80 -3.56 3.37
N ASN A 88 14.62 -2.26 3.11
CA ASN A 88 15.26 -1.53 2.01
C ASN A 88 15.02 -2.19 0.63
N LYS A 89 13.79 -2.61 0.36
CA LYS A 89 13.37 -3.25 -0.89
C LYS A 89 12.76 -2.23 -1.84
N ASN A 90 12.97 -2.42 -3.13
CA ASN A 90 12.23 -1.66 -4.13
C ASN A 90 10.81 -2.22 -4.29
N PHE A 91 9.93 -1.51 -5.02
CA PHE A 91 8.53 -1.90 -5.13
C PHE A 91 8.37 -3.30 -5.76
N ALA A 92 9.12 -3.62 -6.81
CA ALA A 92 9.03 -4.91 -7.50
C ALA A 92 9.49 -6.09 -6.62
N GLN A 93 10.52 -5.87 -5.81
CA GLN A 93 10.96 -6.85 -4.82
C GLN A 93 9.90 -7.02 -3.73
N ALA A 94 9.35 -5.92 -3.24
CA ALA A 94 8.33 -5.92 -2.20
C ALA A 94 7.06 -6.65 -2.66
N SER A 95 6.61 -6.43 -3.90
CA SER A 95 5.47 -7.15 -4.47
C SER A 95 5.76 -8.65 -4.57
N THR A 96 6.92 -9.01 -5.13
CA THR A 96 7.32 -10.41 -5.28
C THR A 96 7.37 -11.13 -3.94
N ILE A 97 7.92 -10.50 -2.88
CA ILE A 97 7.97 -11.09 -1.54
C ILE A 97 6.58 -11.42 -1.01
N CYS A 98 5.62 -10.51 -1.20
CA CYS A 98 4.25 -10.77 -0.74
C CYS A 98 3.53 -11.80 -1.61
N GLU A 99 3.73 -11.77 -2.92
CA GLU A 99 3.13 -12.71 -3.86
C GLU A 99 3.63 -14.13 -3.65
N ASP A 100 4.93 -14.31 -3.37
CA ASP A 100 5.56 -15.61 -3.05
C ASP A 100 4.96 -16.22 -1.77
N ALA A 101 4.62 -15.37 -0.80
CA ALA A 101 3.91 -15.75 0.43
C ALA A 101 2.39 -15.95 0.25
N GLY A 102 1.87 -15.92 -0.98
CA GLY A 102 0.43 -16.03 -1.25
C GLY A 102 -0.40 -14.83 -0.78
N ALA A 103 0.23 -13.67 -0.64
CA ALA A 103 -0.34 -12.43 -0.15
C ALA A 103 -0.16 -11.29 -1.16
N ARG A 104 -0.47 -10.06 -0.74
CA ARG A 104 -0.25 -8.84 -1.53
C ARG A 104 0.42 -7.77 -0.68
N LEU A 105 0.96 -6.73 -1.32
CA LEU A 105 1.27 -5.50 -0.60
C LEU A 105 -0.02 -4.86 -0.07
N CYS A 106 0.04 -4.36 1.15
CA CYS A 106 -1.10 -3.68 1.77
C CYS A 106 -1.49 -2.41 1.01
N THR A 107 -2.78 -2.18 0.85
CA THR A 107 -3.32 -0.95 0.25
C THR A 107 -3.08 0.25 1.15
N ARG A 108 -3.11 1.46 0.57
CA ARG A 108 -2.97 2.72 1.29
C ARG A 108 -3.94 2.83 2.44
N ALA A 109 -5.21 2.45 2.21
CA ALA A 109 -6.25 2.50 3.22
C ALA A 109 -5.98 1.54 4.38
N GLU A 110 -5.50 0.32 4.12
CA GLU A 110 -5.13 -0.65 5.16
C GLU A 110 -3.95 -0.15 6.00
N LEU A 111 -2.96 0.51 5.38
CA LEU A 111 -1.81 1.05 6.10
C LEU A 111 -2.18 2.25 6.96
N GLN A 112 -2.97 3.19 6.42
CA GLN A 112 -3.50 4.32 7.19
C GLN A 112 -4.49 3.88 8.29
N GLY A 113 -5.21 2.78 8.07
CA GLY A 113 -6.04 2.11 9.07
C GLY A 113 -5.26 1.32 10.12
N ASN A 114 -3.92 1.30 10.04
CA ASN A 114 -3.04 0.53 10.90
C ASN A 114 -3.34 -0.98 10.90
N CYS A 115 -3.83 -1.53 9.80
CA CYS A 115 -4.14 -2.95 9.70
C CYS A 115 -2.88 -3.81 9.65
N ALA A 116 -1.79 -3.27 9.11
CA ALA A 116 -0.48 -3.94 9.07
C ALA A 116 0.43 -3.64 10.27
N ARG A 117 -0.06 -2.93 11.30
CA ARG A 117 0.79 -2.49 12.43
C ARG A 117 1.31 -3.65 13.25
N GLY A 118 2.53 -3.53 13.80
CA GLY A 118 3.06 -4.50 14.77
C GLY A 118 2.99 -5.94 14.29
N SER A 119 3.38 -6.18 13.04
CA SER A 119 3.55 -7.53 12.46
C SER A 119 4.71 -8.29 13.14
N GLY A 120 5.91 -7.70 13.21
CA GLY A 120 7.04 -8.25 13.97
C GLY A 120 8.38 -7.51 13.79
N CYS A 121 8.64 -6.99 12.60
CA CYS A 121 9.95 -6.44 12.20
C CYS A 121 10.34 -5.02 12.64
N GLY A 122 9.56 -4.37 13.50
CA GLY A 122 9.88 -3.00 13.93
C GLY A 122 9.65 -1.89 12.89
N HIS A 123 9.16 -2.20 11.69
CA HIS A 123 8.86 -1.24 10.62
C HIS A 123 7.73 -0.23 10.92
N ASP A 124 7.22 -0.19 12.16
CA ASP A 124 6.16 0.74 12.58
C ASP A 124 6.59 2.21 12.48
N ARG A 125 7.90 2.49 12.44
CA ARG A 125 8.47 3.83 12.37
C ARG A 125 9.00 4.21 10.98
N ASP A 126 8.90 3.28 10.03
CA ASP A 126 9.47 3.43 8.70
C ASP A 126 8.35 3.54 7.66
N LEU A 127 8.72 4.07 6.50
CA LEU A 127 7.86 4.04 5.33
C LEU A 127 7.86 2.63 4.72
N ILE A 128 6.65 2.12 4.50
CA ILE A 128 6.41 0.80 3.93
C ILE A 128 5.73 0.92 2.57
N TRP A 129 6.06 -0.02 1.69
CA TRP A 129 5.44 -0.09 0.37
C TRP A 129 3.95 -0.40 0.44
N SER A 130 3.17 0.36 -0.33
CA SER A 130 1.76 0.10 -0.53
C SER A 130 1.45 -0.50 -1.89
N GLY A 131 0.56 -1.47 -1.92
CA GLY A 131 -0.04 -2.04 -3.13
C GLY A 131 -0.94 -1.07 -3.89
N THR A 132 -1.24 0.13 -3.36
CA THR A 132 -2.05 1.14 -4.08
C THR A 132 -1.23 1.86 -5.14
N GLU A 133 -1.53 1.59 -6.41
CA GLU A 133 -0.96 2.30 -7.55
C GLU A 133 -1.41 3.77 -7.57
N SER A 134 -0.58 4.62 -8.20
CA SER A 134 -0.99 5.99 -8.48
C SER A 134 -2.14 5.96 -9.46
N GLU A 135 -3.30 6.43 -9.03
CA GLU A 135 -4.40 6.80 -9.90
C GLU A 135 -4.01 8.05 -10.71
N ALA A 136 -3.01 7.90 -11.58
CA ALA A 136 -2.84 8.79 -12.72
C ALA A 136 -3.68 8.20 -13.85
N ALA A 137 -4.93 8.66 -13.95
CA ALA A 137 -5.87 8.45 -15.06
C ALA A 137 -6.66 7.12 -15.10
N ALA A 138 -7.46 6.83 -14.06
CA ALA A 138 -8.82 6.40 -14.36
C ALA A 138 -9.72 7.65 -14.31
N PRO A 139 -10.51 7.99 -15.37
CA PRO A 139 -11.67 8.83 -15.14
C PRO A 139 -12.50 8.17 -14.04
N PRO A 140 -13.20 8.93 -13.18
CA PRO A 140 -14.01 8.35 -12.13
C PRO A 140 -14.88 7.25 -12.75
N PRO A 141 -15.02 6.06 -12.13
CA PRO A 141 -16.05 5.15 -12.57
C PRO A 141 -17.34 5.98 -12.58
N PRO A 142 -18.13 5.98 -13.67
CA PRO A 142 -19.44 6.60 -13.60
C PRO A 142 -20.14 6.01 -12.37
N PRO A 143 -20.83 6.82 -11.54
CA PRO A 143 -21.65 6.28 -10.47
C PRO A 143 -22.81 5.53 -11.11
N SER A 144 -22.57 4.29 -11.55
CA SER A 144 -23.58 3.30 -11.90
C SER A 144 -23.68 2.38 -10.69
N ALA A 145 -24.63 2.65 -9.79
CA ALA A 145 -25.99 2.10 -9.85
C ALA A 145 -25.96 0.59 -9.58
N SER A 146 -26.58 0.02 -8.56
CA SER A 146 -27.60 0.41 -7.59
C SER A 146 -27.63 -0.73 -6.53
N PRO A 147 -28.20 -0.54 -5.33
CA PRO A 147 -28.48 -1.67 -4.45
C PRO A 147 -29.45 -2.65 -5.13
N SER A 148 -29.13 -3.94 -5.08
CA SER A 148 -30.04 -5.03 -5.48
C SER A 148 -31.43 -4.80 -4.89
N PRO A 149 -32.53 -4.92 -5.65
CA PRO A 149 -33.85 -5.00 -5.02
C PRO A 149 -33.92 -6.28 -4.18
N PRO A 150 -34.60 -6.26 -3.01
CA PRO A 150 -34.95 -7.49 -2.30
C PRO A 150 -35.87 -8.36 -3.19
N PRO A 151 -35.97 -9.68 -2.97
CA PRO A 151 -36.95 -10.48 -3.69
C PRO A 151 -38.35 -9.94 -3.38
N SER A 152 -39.00 -9.33 -4.37
CA SER A 152 -40.42 -9.01 -4.27
C SER A 152 -41.17 -10.34 -4.21
N ALA A 153 -41.78 -10.60 -3.06
CA ALA A 153 -42.80 -11.61 -2.90
C ALA A 153 -43.87 -11.42 -3.98
N SER A 154 -43.99 -12.40 -4.87
CA SER A 154 -45.05 -12.44 -5.87
C SER A 154 -46.42 -12.39 -5.16
N LEU A 155 -47.23 -11.47 -5.65
CA LEU A 155 -48.54 -11.03 -5.18
C LEU A 155 -49.60 -12.15 -5.08
N PRO A 156 -50.65 -11.99 -4.26
CA PRO A 156 -51.88 -12.77 -4.34
C PRO A 156 -52.73 -12.42 -5.59
N PRO A 157 -53.63 -13.31 -6.05
CA PRO A 157 -54.40 -13.15 -7.30
C PRO A 157 -55.51 -12.08 -7.21
N PRO A 158 -55.94 -11.50 -8.35
CA PRO A 158 -56.89 -10.39 -8.36
C PRO A 158 -58.37 -10.81 -8.23
N SER A 159 -59.09 -9.82 -7.68
CA SER A 159 -60.51 -9.68 -7.36
C SER A 159 -61.52 -10.08 -8.43
N ALA A 160 -62.61 -10.74 -8.02
CA ALA A 160 -63.88 -10.76 -8.72
C ALA A 160 -64.99 -10.34 -7.75
N SER A 161 -65.72 -9.27 -8.08
CA SER A 161 -67.00 -8.92 -7.46
C SER A 161 -68.03 -8.61 -8.55
N PRO A 162 -69.32 -8.96 -8.33
CA PRO A 162 -70.30 -9.14 -9.41
C PRO A 162 -71.09 -7.87 -9.75
N ALA A 163 -71.64 -7.84 -10.96
CA ALA A 163 -72.59 -6.83 -11.43
C ALA A 163 -74.00 -7.02 -10.83
N PRO A 164 -74.76 -5.95 -10.53
CA PRO A 164 -76.18 -6.05 -10.18
C PRO A 164 -77.09 -6.01 -11.44
N PRO A 165 -78.32 -6.55 -11.38
CA PRO A 165 -79.25 -6.62 -12.51
C PRO A 165 -80.20 -5.39 -12.57
N PRO A 166 -80.89 -5.15 -13.69
CA PRO A 166 -82.23 -4.56 -13.71
C PRO A 166 -83.34 -5.63 -13.55
#